data_AF-Q8RM63-F1
#
_entry.id   AF-Q8RM63-F1
#
_cell.length_a   1.000
_cell.length_b   1.000
_cell.length_c   1.000
_cell.angle_alpha   90.00
_cell.angle_beta   90.00
_cell.angle_gamma   90.00
#
_symmetry.space_group_name_H-M   'P 1'
#
loop_
_entity.id
_entity.type
_entity.pdbx_description
1 polymer ?
#
loop_
_entity_poly.entity_id
_entity_poly.type
_entity_poly.pdbx_seq_one_letter_code
_entity_poly.pdbx_strand_id
1 'polypeptide(L)'
;MENHIETNFREIQKILDSCIAHDYKTKVDALFLKREYLTQAQLKDYLRQEIFRVTENIVAIQQKYRVVRNIVLDMDIPDFLWESGYFEDLNSDERKKYIGFHCSDFDMDAYLHEPSCYDGRLPYLSIIVNLVVLSKYLRYLQEQESNYHTDAVAIQEQALPKEKEESADTNPTKIVGKSNPFKSTLKANEIKLLTDCVNEANMFTTTVSAKILTDFFNCKLNGVLKVNNTRLLAYLMMQLKLL
;
A
#
# COMPACT_ATOMS: atom_id res chain seq x y z
N MET A 1 -7.24 35.43 19.02
CA MET A 1 -6.23 35.49 17.95
C MET A 1 -6.10 34.12 17.29
N GLU A 2 -6.04 33.06 18.10
CA GLU A 2 -6.05 31.64 17.70
C GLU A 2 -7.15 31.30 16.66
N ASN A 3 -8.41 31.66 16.91
CA ASN A 3 -9.51 31.39 15.97
C ASN A 3 -9.32 31.99 14.56
N HIS A 4 -8.65 33.14 14.41
CA HIS A 4 -8.43 33.74 13.09
C HIS A 4 -7.33 33.00 12.32
N ILE A 5 -6.27 32.58 13.01
CA ILE A 5 -5.17 31.83 12.41
C ILE A 5 -5.70 30.47 11.94
N GLU A 6 -6.40 29.76 12.82
CA GLU A 6 -7.06 28.50 12.50
C GLU A 6 -8.01 28.64 11.30
N THR A 7 -8.90 29.65 11.31
CA THR A 7 -9.82 29.89 10.18
C THR A 7 -9.05 30.09 8.88
N ASN A 8 -7.96 30.84 8.90
CA ASN A 8 -7.16 31.07 7.70
C ASN A 8 -6.51 29.78 7.18
N PHE A 9 -5.99 28.94 8.08
CA PHE A 9 -5.44 27.63 7.71
C PHE A 9 -6.50 26.70 7.11
N ARG A 10 -7.73 26.71 7.64
CA ARG A 10 -8.85 25.95 7.06
C ARG A 10 -9.23 26.46 5.66
N GLU A 11 -9.16 27.77 5.39
CA GLU A 11 -9.36 28.29 4.02
C GLU A 11 -8.20 27.92 3.08
N ILE A 12 -6.95 27.96 3.56
CA ILE A 12 -5.79 27.50 2.79
C ILE A 12 -5.89 26.00 2.51
N GLN A 13 -6.40 25.19 3.44
CA GLN A 13 -6.64 23.77 3.21
C GLN A 13 -7.60 23.54 2.04
N LYS A 14 -8.67 24.33 1.89
CA LYS A 14 -9.59 24.19 0.74
C LYS A 14 -8.90 24.46 -0.60
N ILE A 15 -7.99 25.44 -0.63
CA ILE A 15 -7.15 25.69 -1.81
C ILE A 15 -6.27 24.46 -2.09
N LEU A 16 -5.57 23.98 -1.06
CA LEU A 16 -4.71 22.80 -1.16
C LEU A 16 -5.50 21.58 -1.69
N ASP A 17 -6.67 21.31 -1.13
CA ASP A 17 -7.54 20.20 -1.52
C ASP A 17 -8.00 20.32 -2.98
N SER A 18 -8.28 21.53 -3.44
CA SER A 18 -8.65 21.79 -4.84
C SER A 18 -7.49 21.49 -5.79
N CYS A 19 -6.26 21.91 -5.45
CA CYS A 19 -5.06 21.57 -6.20
C CYS A 19 -4.80 20.07 -6.21
N ILE A 20 -4.88 19.40 -5.05
CA ILE A 20 -4.70 17.95 -4.92
C ILE A 20 -5.72 17.21 -5.77
N ALA A 21 -7.00 17.60 -5.72
CA ALA A 21 -8.07 16.95 -6.48
C ALA A 21 -7.81 17.04 -7.99
N HIS A 22 -7.43 18.22 -8.48
CA HIS A 22 -7.09 18.43 -9.88
C HIS A 22 -5.89 17.57 -10.33
N ASP A 23 -4.78 17.65 -9.60
CA ASP A 23 -3.52 17.01 -9.99
C ASP A 23 -3.61 15.49 -9.86
N TYR A 24 -4.28 15.00 -8.81
CA TYR A 24 -4.57 13.57 -8.66
C TYR A 24 -5.43 13.06 -9.81
N LYS A 25 -6.51 13.78 -10.16
CA LYS A 25 -7.36 13.41 -11.30
C LYS A 25 -6.56 13.36 -12.60
N THR A 26 -5.70 14.36 -12.84
CA THR A 26 -4.82 14.38 -14.03
C THR A 26 -3.91 13.15 -14.10
N LYS A 27 -3.34 12.71 -12.97
CA LYS A 27 -2.52 11.47 -12.92
C LYS A 27 -3.35 10.23 -13.25
N VAL A 28 -4.54 10.12 -12.67
CA VAL A 28 -5.45 8.98 -12.89
C VAL A 28 -5.93 8.94 -14.34
N ASP A 29 -6.37 10.07 -14.90
CA ASP A 29 -6.83 10.18 -16.28
C ASP A 29 -5.70 9.84 -17.28
N ALA A 30 -4.47 10.28 -16.99
CA ALA A 30 -3.31 9.92 -17.78
C ALA A 30 -3.00 8.41 -17.73
N LEU A 31 -3.19 7.75 -16.59
CA LEU A 31 -3.08 6.29 -16.50
C LEU A 31 -4.20 5.61 -17.29
N PHE A 32 -5.44 6.08 -17.12
CA PHE A 32 -6.60 5.54 -17.81
C PHE A 32 -6.41 5.56 -19.32
N LEU A 33 -5.98 6.68 -19.89
CA LEU A 33 -5.70 6.80 -21.32
C LEU A 33 -4.60 5.83 -21.76
N LYS A 34 -3.51 5.69 -20.99
CA LYS A 34 -2.43 4.74 -21.32
C LYS A 34 -2.92 3.29 -21.36
N ARG A 35 -3.88 2.91 -20.51
CA ARG A 35 -4.44 1.55 -20.48
C ARG A 35 -5.10 1.15 -21.79
N GLU A 36 -5.69 2.10 -22.51
CA GLU A 36 -6.36 1.82 -23.79
C GLU A 36 -5.40 1.30 -24.87
N TYR A 37 -4.10 1.56 -24.72
CA TYR A 37 -3.07 1.23 -25.71
C TYR A 37 -2.11 0.12 -25.25
N LEU A 38 -2.26 -0.40 -24.03
CA LEU A 38 -1.37 -1.41 -23.46
C LEU A 38 -2.07 -2.76 -23.37
N THR A 39 -1.34 -3.82 -23.73
CA THR A 39 -1.77 -5.19 -23.40
C THR A 39 -1.72 -5.40 -21.88
N GLN A 40 -2.43 -6.42 -21.38
CA GLN A 40 -2.45 -6.72 -19.94
C GLN A 40 -1.05 -6.98 -19.35
N ALA A 41 -0.17 -7.65 -20.11
CA ALA A 41 1.22 -7.89 -19.68
C ALA A 41 2.03 -6.58 -19.60
N GLN A 42 1.94 -5.74 -20.63
CA GLN A 42 2.61 -4.44 -20.66
C GLN A 42 2.09 -3.50 -19.56
N LEU A 43 0.78 -3.53 -19.29
CA LEU A 43 0.17 -2.73 -18.24
C LEU A 43 0.65 -3.16 -16.85
N LYS A 44 0.80 -4.46 -16.60
CA LYS A 44 1.34 -4.96 -15.33
C LYS A 44 2.78 -4.49 -15.11
N ASP A 45 3.62 -4.57 -16.14
CA ASP A 45 5.00 -4.10 -16.07
C ASP A 45 5.05 -2.57 -15.90
N TYR A 46 4.20 -1.84 -16.62
CA TYR A 46 4.07 -0.39 -16.47
C TYR A 46 3.67 0.00 -15.04
N LEU A 47 2.67 -0.66 -14.44
CA LEU A 47 2.23 -0.37 -13.07
C LEU A 47 3.37 -0.56 -12.06
N ARG A 48 4.14 -1.63 -12.18
CA ARG A 48 5.31 -1.87 -11.31
C ARG A 48 6.39 -0.80 -11.43
N GLN A 49 6.72 -0.43 -12.67
CA GLN A 49 7.70 0.63 -12.92
C GLN A 49 7.19 1.98 -12.38
N GLU A 50 5.90 2.27 -12.57
CA GLU A 50 5.28 3.49 -12.09
C GLU A 50 5.25 3.55 -10.56
N ILE A 51 4.91 2.45 -9.88
CA ILE A 51 4.97 2.32 -8.41
C ILE A 51 6.37 2.62 -7.91
N PHE A 52 7.40 2.03 -8.53
CA PHE A 52 8.78 2.26 -8.15
C PHE A 52 9.16 3.74 -8.32
N ARG A 53 8.90 4.31 -9.50
CA ARG A 53 9.18 5.73 -9.80
C ARG A 53 8.48 6.69 -8.84
N VAL A 54 7.19 6.47 -8.56
CA VAL A 54 6.41 7.30 -7.64
C VAL A 54 6.97 7.19 -6.22
N THR A 55 7.35 5.99 -5.79
CA THR A 55 7.97 5.76 -4.48
C THR A 55 9.30 6.51 -4.36
N GLU A 56 10.17 6.44 -5.38
CA GLU A 56 11.44 7.17 -5.39
C GLU A 56 11.23 8.69 -5.30
N ASN A 57 10.24 9.23 -6.02
CA ASN A 57 9.90 10.65 -5.96
C ASN A 57 9.42 11.08 -4.57
N ILE A 58 8.56 10.28 -3.93
CA ILE A 58 8.10 10.53 -2.55
C ILE A 58 9.29 10.56 -1.60
N VAL A 59 10.16 9.54 -1.67
CA VAL A 59 11.36 9.45 -0.83
C VAL A 59 12.28 10.65 -1.05
N ALA A 60 12.50 11.05 -2.30
CA ALA A 60 13.33 12.21 -2.64
C ALA A 60 12.76 13.52 -2.06
N ILE A 61 11.44 13.73 -2.14
CA ILE A 61 10.78 14.89 -1.53
C ILE A 61 10.96 14.89 -0.01
N GLN A 62 10.68 13.76 0.65
CA GLN A 62 10.79 13.64 2.11
C GLN A 62 12.24 13.77 2.62
N GLN A 63 13.23 13.36 1.84
CA GLN A 63 14.65 13.55 2.18
C GLN A 63 15.09 15.01 2.03
N LYS A 64 14.59 15.71 0.99
CA LYS A 64 14.95 17.10 0.70
C LYS A 64 14.27 18.09 1.63
N TYR A 65 12.99 17.88 1.94
CA TYR A 65 12.17 18.82 2.69
C TYR A 65 11.70 18.18 4.00
N ARG A 66 12.43 18.44 5.09
CA ARG A 66 12.10 17.84 6.40
C ARG A 66 10.70 18.23 6.91
N VAL A 67 10.28 19.46 6.65
CA VAL A 67 8.99 20.03 7.08
C VAL A 67 7.77 19.29 6.52
N VAL A 68 7.90 18.62 5.37
CA VAL A 68 6.78 17.87 4.76
C VAL A 68 6.83 16.37 5.05
N ARG A 69 7.79 15.90 5.86
CA ARG A 69 8.02 14.47 6.07
C ARG A 69 6.81 13.77 6.68
N ASN A 70 6.16 14.42 7.65
CA ASN A 70 5.03 13.85 8.39
C ASN A 70 3.71 13.92 7.60
N ILE A 71 3.63 14.75 6.56
CA ILE A 71 2.40 14.95 5.77
C ILE A 71 1.86 13.62 5.20
N VAL A 72 2.71 12.68 4.80
CA VAL A 72 2.24 11.38 4.28
C VAL A 72 1.47 10.57 5.34
N LEU A 73 1.78 10.77 6.62
CA LEU A 73 1.08 10.15 7.75
C LEU A 73 -0.21 10.91 8.09
N ASP A 74 -0.20 12.22 7.89
CA ASP A 74 -1.26 13.12 8.34
C ASP A 74 -2.27 13.48 7.25
N MET A 75 -2.00 13.18 5.97
CA MET A 75 -2.83 13.62 4.82
C MET A 75 -4.27 13.06 4.80
N ASP A 76 -4.58 12.08 5.64
CA ASP A 76 -5.93 11.54 5.82
C ASP A 76 -6.69 12.23 6.98
N ILE A 77 -6.03 13.11 7.73
CA ILE A 77 -6.62 13.95 8.78
C ILE A 77 -7.30 15.15 8.10
N PRO A 78 -8.57 15.46 8.43
CA PRO A 78 -9.22 16.69 7.96
C PRO A 78 -8.42 17.92 8.42
N ASP A 79 -8.27 18.92 7.55
CA ASP A 79 -7.54 20.15 7.88
C ASP A 79 -6.12 19.91 8.41
N PHE A 80 -5.42 18.89 7.87
CA PHE A 80 -4.11 18.47 8.38
C PHE A 80 -3.06 19.58 8.41
N LEU A 81 -3.16 20.64 7.59
CA LEU A 81 -2.24 21.78 7.72
C LEU A 81 -2.28 22.43 9.12
N TRP A 82 -3.44 22.39 9.79
CA TRP A 82 -3.65 22.91 11.14
C TRP A 82 -3.71 21.79 12.20
N GLU A 83 -4.38 20.67 11.90
CA GLU A 83 -4.60 19.58 12.86
C GLU A 83 -3.37 18.67 13.04
N SER A 84 -2.38 18.75 12.14
CA SER A 84 -1.10 18.06 12.28
C SER A 84 -0.01 18.98 12.83
N GLY A 85 1.18 18.41 13.09
CA GLY A 85 2.36 19.18 13.49
C GLY A 85 2.98 20.08 12.41
N TYR A 86 2.35 20.21 11.24
CA TYR A 86 2.90 20.97 10.12
C TYR A 86 3.14 22.45 10.48
N PHE A 87 2.19 23.10 11.16
CA PHE A 87 2.35 24.49 11.56
C PHE A 87 3.53 24.68 12.52
N GLU A 88 3.73 23.74 13.43
CA GLU A 88 4.83 23.70 14.39
C GLU A 88 6.18 23.49 13.70
N ASP A 89 6.21 22.73 12.61
CA ASP A 89 7.42 22.47 11.84
C ASP A 89 7.88 23.68 10.99
N LEU A 90 7.00 24.66 10.76
CA LEU A 90 7.35 25.91 10.07
C LEU A 90 8.18 26.86 10.95
N ASN A 91 9.12 27.57 10.33
CA ASN A 91 9.86 28.64 10.99
C ASN A 91 9.02 29.93 11.11
N SER A 92 9.53 30.91 11.88
CA SER A 92 8.80 32.16 12.17
C SER A 92 8.38 32.94 10.93
N ASP A 93 9.25 33.01 9.91
CA ASP A 93 8.96 33.76 8.68
C ASP A 93 7.98 33.01 7.78
N GLU A 94 8.08 31.68 7.73
CA GLU A 94 7.12 30.83 7.03
C GLU A 94 5.72 30.91 7.65
N ARG A 95 5.62 30.86 8.98
CA ARG A 95 4.32 31.02 9.69
C ARG A 95 3.68 32.36 9.39
N LYS A 96 4.46 33.45 9.39
CA LYS A 96 3.94 34.78 9.05
C LYS A 96 3.37 34.84 7.64
N LYS A 97 4.00 34.14 6.68
CA LYS A 97 3.49 34.04 5.30
C LYS A 97 2.14 33.32 5.25
N TYR A 98 2.00 32.19 5.94
CA TYR A 98 0.71 31.50 6.06
C TYR A 98 -0.36 32.37 6.73
N ILE A 99 -0.03 33.03 7.83
CA ILE A 99 -0.98 33.90 8.57
C ILE A 99 -1.40 35.12 7.73
N GLY A 100 -0.48 35.68 6.93
CA GLY A 100 -0.72 36.85 6.10
C GLY A 100 -1.23 36.55 4.69
N PHE A 101 -1.43 35.28 4.33
CA PHE A 101 -1.90 34.92 3.00
C PHE A 101 -3.40 35.18 2.87
N HIS A 102 -3.79 35.97 1.86
CA HIS A 102 -5.19 36.18 1.51
C HIS A 102 -5.63 35.13 0.49
N CYS A 103 -6.57 34.26 0.89
CA CYS A 103 -7.06 33.20 0.02
C CYS A 103 -7.74 33.71 -1.27
N SER A 104 -8.21 34.96 -1.29
CA SER A 104 -8.72 35.64 -2.49
C SER A 104 -7.65 35.89 -3.56
N ASP A 105 -6.37 35.89 -3.18
CA ASP A 105 -5.25 36.12 -4.10
C ASP A 105 -4.79 34.81 -4.78
N PHE A 106 -5.42 33.70 -4.44
CA PHE A 106 -5.18 32.42 -5.09
C PHE A 106 -5.95 32.34 -6.41
N ASP A 107 -5.20 32.09 -7.48
CA ASP A 107 -5.68 31.91 -8.83
C ASP A 107 -5.27 30.50 -9.27
N MET A 108 -6.29 29.67 -9.50
CA MET A 108 -6.10 28.28 -9.89
C MET A 108 -5.43 28.19 -11.27
N ASP A 109 -5.74 29.09 -12.21
CA ASP A 109 -5.15 29.05 -13.55
C ASP A 109 -3.65 29.39 -13.51
N ALA A 110 -3.27 30.36 -12.67
CA ALA A 110 -1.87 30.69 -12.43
C ALA A 110 -1.10 29.51 -11.79
N TYR A 111 -1.72 28.83 -10.82
CA TYR A 111 -1.18 27.62 -10.22
C TYR A 111 -1.00 26.50 -11.26
N LEU A 112 -1.99 26.26 -12.11
CA LEU A 112 -1.92 25.22 -13.14
C LEU A 112 -0.83 25.49 -14.19
N HIS A 113 -0.55 26.76 -14.48
CA HIS A 113 0.52 27.14 -15.38
C HIS A 113 1.91 26.93 -14.75
N GLU A 114 2.09 27.36 -13.50
CA GLU A 114 3.35 27.25 -12.77
C GLU A 114 3.07 26.92 -11.29
N PRO A 115 3.06 25.63 -10.89
CA PRO A 115 2.66 25.22 -9.54
C PRO A 115 3.51 25.84 -8.43
N SER A 116 4.77 26.20 -8.72
CA SER A 116 5.69 26.80 -7.75
C SER A 116 5.45 28.31 -7.53
N CYS A 117 4.58 28.96 -8.31
CA CYS A 117 4.38 30.41 -8.26
C CYS A 117 3.87 30.91 -6.89
N TYR A 118 3.23 30.04 -6.11
CA TYR A 118 2.76 30.35 -4.77
C TYR A 118 3.75 30.01 -3.66
N ASP A 119 4.83 29.26 -3.90
CA ASP A 119 5.76 28.83 -2.84
C ASP A 119 6.45 30.00 -2.13
N GLY A 120 6.53 31.17 -2.78
CA GLY A 120 7.01 32.40 -2.16
C GLY A 120 6.08 32.95 -1.07
N ARG A 121 4.77 32.77 -1.23
CA ARG A 121 3.70 33.29 -0.35
C ARG A 121 3.06 32.21 0.54
N LEU A 122 3.06 30.97 0.09
CA LEU A 122 2.64 29.76 0.82
C LEU A 122 3.80 28.76 0.74
N PRO A 123 4.76 28.84 1.67
CA PRO A 123 5.94 27.98 1.68
C PRO A 123 5.59 26.50 1.47
N TYR A 124 6.25 25.88 0.50
CA TYR A 124 6.10 24.46 0.17
C TYR A 124 4.74 24.03 -0.40
N LEU A 125 3.83 24.94 -0.77
CA LEU A 125 2.52 24.58 -1.33
C LEU A 125 2.64 23.56 -2.47
N SER A 126 3.47 23.85 -3.47
CA SER A 126 3.66 22.97 -4.63
C SER A 126 4.20 21.59 -4.23
N ILE A 127 5.09 21.58 -3.24
CA ILE A 127 5.72 20.37 -2.71
C ILE A 127 4.70 19.52 -1.92
N ILE A 128 3.85 20.15 -1.11
CA ILE A 128 2.81 19.49 -0.33
C ILE A 128 1.78 18.88 -1.28
N VAL A 129 1.29 19.64 -2.26
CA VAL A 129 0.35 19.11 -3.26
C VAL A 129 0.97 17.91 -3.97
N ASN A 130 2.19 18.06 -4.50
CA ASN A 130 2.87 16.98 -5.21
C ASN A 130 3.05 15.74 -4.32
N LEU A 131 3.46 15.91 -3.06
CA LEU A 131 3.64 14.81 -2.11
C LEU A 131 2.33 14.07 -1.86
N VAL A 132 1.25 14.78 -1.54
CA VAL A 132 -0.07 14.18 -1.26
C VAL A 132 -0.63 13.50 -2.51
N VAL A 133 -0.51 14.13 -3.68
CA VAL A 133 -0.94 13.57 -4.97
C VAL A 133 -0.19 12.27 -5.26
N LEU A 134 1.15 12.26 -5.12
CA LEU A 134 1.95 11.08 -5.34
C LEU A 134 1.62 9.97 -4.34
N SER A 135 1.39 10.30 -3.06
CA SER A 135 1.02 9.31 -2.05
C SER A 135 -0.37 8.69 -2.31
N LYS A 136 -1.37 9.50 -2.68
CA LYS A 136 -2.70 9.00 -3.07
C LYS A 136 -2.62 8.17 -4.35
N TYR A 137 -1.86 8.63 -5.34
CA TYR A 137 -1.67 7.92 -6.60
C TYR A 137 -0.91 6.61 -6.42
N LEU A 138 0.06 6.54 -5.50
CA LEU A 138 0.74 5.31 -5.14
C LEU A 138 -0.24 4.27 -4.58
N ARG A 139 -1.11 4.66 -3.63
CA ARG A 139 -2.16 3.78 -3.09
C ARG A 139 -3.06 3.25 -4.21
N TYR A 140 -3.48 4.14 -5.12
CA TYR A 140 -4.27 3.76 -6.29
C TYR A 140 -3.53 2.77 -7.19
N LEU A 141 -2.27 3.01 -7.54
CA LEU A 141 -1.48 2.09 -8.37
C LEU A 141 -1.33 0.70 -7.73
N GLN A 142 -1.09 0.65 -6.42
CA GLN A 142 -0.96 -0.60 -5.66
C GLN A 142 -2.27 -1.41 -5.65
N GLU A 143 -3.41 -0.73 -5.50
CA GLU A 143 -4.73 -1.36 -5.62
C GLU A 143 -4.94 -1.94 -7.02
N GLN A 144 -4.57 -1.19 -8.06
CA GLN A 144 -4.66 -1.64 -9.44
C GLN A 144 -3.75 -2.83 -9.74
N GLU A 145 -2.51 -2.83 -9.24
CA GLU A 145 -1.60 -3.97 -9.38
C GLU A 145 -2.16 -5.22 -8.67
N SER A 146 -2.75 -5.05 -7.49
CA SER A 146 -3.36 -6.14 -6.71
C SER A 146 -4.51 -6.82 -7.46
N ASN A 147 -5.35 -6.06 -8.18
CA ASN A 147 -6.47 -6.62 -8.94
C ASN A 147 -6.01 -7.62 -10.02
N TYR A 148 -4.86 -7.39 -10.66
CA TYR A 148 -4.28 -8.34 -11.63
C TYR A 148 -3.74 -9.62 -10.99
N HIS A 149 -3.38 -9.59 -9.70
CA HIS A 149 -3.04 -10.80 -8.97
C HIS A 149 -4.28 -11.65 -8.68
N THR A 150 -5.44 -11.02 -8.45
CA THR A 150 -6.71 -11.72 -8.23
C THR A 150 -7.27 -12.31 -9.52
N ASP A 151 -7.19 -11.60 -10.65
CA ASP A 151 -7.67 -12.09 -11.96
C ASP A 151 -6.87 -13.30 -12.46
N ALA A 152 -5.56 -13.35 -12.23
CA ALA A 152 -4.74 -14.51 -12.60
C ALA A 152 -5.12 -15.77 -11.81
N VAL A 153 -5.56 -15.61 -10.55
CA VAL A 153 -6.04 -16.71 -9.70
C VAL A 153 -7.46 -17.12 -10.12
N ALA A 154 -8.35 -16.17 -10.41
CA ALA A 154 -9.70 -16.45 -10.89
C ALA A 154 -9.72 -17.14 -12.27
N ILE A 155 -8.83 -16.77 -13.18
CA ILE A 155 -8.68 -17.43 -14.49
C ILE A 155 -8.12 -18.86 -14.32
N GLN A 156 -7.23 -19.09 -13.36
CA GLN A 156 -6.78 -20.46 -13.03
C GLN A 156 -7.91 -21.29 -12.39
N GLU A 157 -8.75 -20.70 -11.55
CA GLU A 157 -9.92 -21.38 -10.96
C GLU A 157 -11.02 -21.68 -11.99
N GLN A 158 -11.22 -20.82 -13.00
CA GLN A 158 -12.20 -21.05 -14.08
C GLN A 158 -11.70 -21.97 -15.20
N ALA A 159 -10.38 -22.16 -15.33
CA ALA A 159 -9.79 -23.11 -16.28
C ALA A 159 -9.71 -24.55 -15.73
N LEU A 160 -10.01 -24.77 -14.44
CA LEU A 160 -10.31 -26.11 -13.95
C LEU A 160 -11.71 -26.54 -14.43
N PRO A 161 -11.89 -27.77 -14.95
CA PRO A 161 -13.22 -28.27 -15.28
C PRO A 161 -14.12 -28.16 -14.05
N LYS A 162 -15.32 -27.58 -14.22
CA LYS A 162 -16.40 -27.69 -13.21
C LYS A 162 -16.68 -29.16 -12.99
N GLU A 163 -16.10 -29.74 -11.93
CA GLU A 163 -16.52 -31.04 -11.44
C GLU A 163 -17.97 -30.90 -10.97
N LYS A 164 -18.82 -31.70 -11.61
CA LYS A 164 -20.22 -31.87 -11.23
C LYS A 164 -20.26 -32.32 -9.78
N GLU A 165 -21.24 -31.76 -9.05
CA GLU A 165 -21.70 -32.32 -7.79
C GLU A 165 -22.00 -33.81 -7.98
N GLU A 166 -21.15 -34.66 -7.42
CA GLU A 166 -21.50 -36.06 -7.21
C GLU A 166 -21.00 -36.51 -5.84
N SER A 167 -22.00 -36.93 -5.07
CA SER A 167 -22.00 -37.57 -3.76
C SER A 167 -20.75 -38.38 -3.41
N ALA A 168 -20.26 -38.10 -2.20
CA ALA A 168 -19.61 -39.00 -1.25
C ALA A 168 -19.11 -40.35 -1.80
N ASP A 169 -17.81 -40.46 -2.02
CA ASP A 169 -17.12 -41.73 -1.80
C ASP A 169 -15.76 -41.51 -1.13
N THR A 170 -15.59 -42.20 -0.02
CA THR A 170 -14.42 -42.19 0.84
C THR A 170 -13.32 -43.03 0.21
N ASN A 171 -12.33 -42.41 -0.44
CA ASN A 171 -11.04 -43.06 -0.69
C ASN A 171 -9.89 -42.03 -0.75
N PRO A 172 -8.73 -42.31 -0.14
CA PRO A 172 -7.63 -41.36 -0.03
C PRO A 172 -6.95 -41.15 -1.38
N THR A 173 -7.00 -39.93 -1.89
CA THR A 173 -6.29 -39.50 -3.10
C THR A 173 -4.78 -39.64 -2.89
N LYS A 174 -4.16 -40.54 -3.65
CA LYS A 174 -2.70 -40.69 -3.72
C LYS A 174 -2.08 -39.42 -4.29
N ILE A 175 -1.34 -38.69 -3.45
CA ILE A 175 -0.47 -37.59 -3.87
C ILE A 175 0.63 -38.15 -4.76
N VAL A 176 0.68 -37.68 -6.02
CA VAL A 176 1.75 -37.97 -6.96
C VAL A 176 2.90 -37.00 -6.70
N GLY A 177 4.04 -37.52 -6.26
CA GLY A 177 5.29 -36.75 -6.06
C GLY A 177 6.10 -37.30 -4.90
N LYS A 178 7.07 -38.20 -5.17
CA LYS A 178 7.90 -38.88 -4.16
C LYS A 178 9.00 -38.01 -3.52
N SER A 179 9.04 -36.71 -3.77
CA SER A 179 10.04 -35.81 -3.19
C SER A 179 9.35 -34.67 -2.45
N ASN A 180 9.63 -34.57 -1.14
CA ASN A 180 9.17 -33.46 -0.30
C ASN A 180 9.71 -32.13 -0.87
N PRO A 181 8.85 -31.24 -1.40
CA PRO A 181 9.27 -29.94 -1.95
C PRO A 181 9.93 -29.06 -0.90
N PHE A 182 9.56 -29.25 0.38
CA PHE A 182 10.04 -28.43 1.47
C PHE A 182 11.46 -28.77 1.92
N LYS A 183 12.08 -29.91 1.53
CA LYS A 183 13.45 -30.29 1.97
C LYS A 183 13.73 -29.94 3.46
N SER A 184 12.74 -30.07 4.35
CA SER A 184 12.83 -29.53 5.71
C SER A 184 13.95 -30.21 6.48
N THR A 185 14.89 -29.42 6.99
CA THR A 185 16.03 -29.90 7.81
C THR A 185 15.79 -29.67 9.31
N LEU A 186 14.56 -29.33 9.71
CA LEU A 186 14.23 -28.97 11.09
C LEU A 186 14.30 -30.18 12.01
N LYS A 187 15.03 -30.04 13.12
CA LYS A 187 15.12 -31.02 14.21
C LYS A 187 13.86 -30.96 15.09
N ALA A 188 13.60 -32.03 15.84
CA ALA A 188 12.42 -32.13 16.71
C ALA A 188 12.27 -30.95 17.70
N ASN A 189 13.38 -30.45 18.26
CA ASN A 189 13.36 -29.30 19.17
C ASN A 189 13.01 -27.99 18.46
N GLU A 190 13.44 -27.83 17.20
CA GLU A 190 13.15 -26.65 16.37
C GLU A 190 11.69 -26.67 15.93
N ILE A 191 11.16 -27.84 15.58
CA ILE A 191 9.72 -28.01 15.28
C ILE A 191 8.88 -27.69 16.51
N LYS A 192 9.29 -28.12 17.71
CA LYS A 192 8.57 -27.82 18.94
C LYS A 192 8.53 -26.32 19.21
N LEU A 193 9.68 -25.64 19.15
CA LEU A 193 9.75 -24.19 19.32
C LEU A 193 8.90 -23.45 18.28
N LEU A 194 8.99 -23.87 17.01
CA LEU A 194 8.20 -23.27 15.93
C LEU A 194 6.70 -23.50 16.14
N THR A 195 6.31 -24.66 16.66
CA THR A 195 4.90 -24.96 17.01
C THR A 195 4.37 -23.98 18.04
N ASP A 196 5.16 -23.67 19.07
CA ASP A 196 4.77 -22.71 20.10
C ASP A 196 4.61 -21.32 19.48
N CYS A 197 5.57 -20.89 18.65
CA CYS A 197 5.52 -19.58 17.98
C CYS A 197 4.34 -19.43 17.00
N VAL A 198 4.02 -20.44 16.18
CA VAL A 198 2.90 -20.34 15.22
C VAL A 198 1.54 -20.32 15.93
N ASN A 199 1.43 -20.96 17.09
CA ASN A 199 0.22 -20.92 17.92
C ASN A 199 0.09 -19.57 18.63
N GLU A 200 1.17 -19.06 19.21
CA GLU A 200 1.20 -17.74 19.86
C GLU A 200 0.86 -16.61 18.87
N ALA A 201 1.39 -16.69 17.65
CA ALA A 201 1.08 -15.74 16.59
C ALA A 201 -0.31 -15.92 15.95
N ASN A 202 -1.11 -16.90 16.42
CA ASN A 202 -2.40 -17.28 15.84
C ASN A 202 -2.33 -17.45 14.31
N MET A 203 -1.24 -18.05 13.80
CA MET A 203 -0.99 -18.15 12.35
C MET A 203 -2.05 -19.00 11.65
N PHE A 204 -2.53 -20.05 12.31
CA PHE A 204 -3.60 -20.93 11.83
C PHE A 204 -4.89 -20.69 12.61
N THR A 205 -6.03 -21.02 12.01
CA THR A 205 -7.35 -20.91 12.66
C THR A 205 -7.53 -21.88 13.83
N THR A 206 -6.62 -22.83 13.98
CA THR A 206 -6.65 -23.89 14.99
C THR A 206 -5.28 -24.05 15.61
N THR A 207 -5.23 -24.42 16.88
CA THR A 207 -3.99 -24.78 17.54
C THR A 207 -3.34 -25.98 16.85
N VAL A 208 -2.10 -25.81 16.44
CA VAL A 208 -1.30 -26.81 15.74
C VAL A 208 -0.45 -27.57 16.74
N SER A 209 -0.39 -28.89 16.63
CA SER A 209 0.54 -29.72 17.40
C SER A 209 1.86 -29.89 16.65
N ALA A 210 2.94 -30.22 17.37
CA ALA A 210 4.24 -30.49 16.74
C ALA A 210 4.17 -31.62 15.71
N LYS A 211 3.28 -32.60 15.91
CA LYS A 211 3.02 -33.66 14.93
C LYS A 211 2.38 -33.10 13.66
N ILE A 212 1.34 -32.28 13.80
CA ILE A 212 0.66 -31.64 12.65
C ILE A 212 1.66 -30.79 11.86
N LEU A 213 2.49 -30.01 12.54
CA LEU A 213 3.50 -29.17 11.88
C LEU A 213 4.61 -30.00 11.20
N THR A 214 5.03 -31.11 11.83
CA THR A 214 5.95 -32.08 11.24
C THR A 214 5.37 -32.72 9.99
N ASP A 215 4.12 -33.16 10.05
CA ASP A 215 3.43 -33.80 8.93
C ASP A 215 3.19 -32.78 7.80
N PHE A 216 2.93 -31.51 8.13
CA PHE A 216 2.87 -30.41 7.17
C PHE A 216 4.20 -30.24 6.41
N PHE A 217 5.33 -30.08 7.12
CA PHE A 217 6.63 -29.93 6.47
C PHE A 217 7.12 -31.18 5.72
N ASN A 218 6.58 -32.36 6.08
CA ASN A 218 6.89 -33.61 5.41
C ASN A 218 5.92 -33.96 4.26
N CYS A 219 4.94 -33.09 3.98
CA CYS A 219 3.87 -33.36 3.01
C CYS A 219 3.09 -34.66 3.31
N LYS A 220 2.89 -34.95 4.60
CA LYS A 220 2.12 -36.11 5.11
C LYS A 220 0.88 -35.68 5.90
N LEU A 221 0.57 -34.39 5.92
CA LEU A 221 -0.58 -33.89 6.64
C LEU A 221 -1.87 -34.42 6.00
N ASN A 222 -2.67 -35.12 6.80
CA ASN A 222 -4.01 -35.53 6.40
C ASN A 222 -4.98 -34.40 6.76
N GLY A 223 -5.55 -33.76 5.72
CA GLY A 223 -6.49 -32.64 5.87
C GLY A 223 -5.87 -31.29 5.54
N VAL A 224 -6.62 -30.21 5.81
CA VAL A 224 -6.26 -28.84 5.44
C VAL A 224 -5.99 -28.02 6.70
N LEU A 225 -4.88 -27.28 6.72
CA LEU A 225 -4.63 -26.24 7.73
C LEU A 225 -5.08 -24.88 7.18
N LYS A 226 -6.14 -24.33 7.77
CA LYS A 226 -6.66 -23.02 7.41
C LYS A 226 -5.85 -21.93 8.13
N VAL A 227 -5.42 -20.94 7.36
CA VAL A 227 -4.48 -19.90 7.78
C VAL A 227 -5.24 -18.62 8.10
N ASN A 228 -4.95 -17.97 9.23
CA ASN A 228 -5.52 -16.66 9.57
C ASN A 228 -4.80 -15.53 8.83
N ASN A 229 -3.48 -15.65 8.69
CA ASN A 229 -2.64 -14.62 8.09
C ASN A 229 -1.72 -15.22 7.01
N THR A 230 -2.22 -15.25 5.77
CA THR A 230 -1.51 -15.79 4.61
C THR A 230 -0.18 -15.08 4.35
N ARG A 231 -0.10 -13.77 4.66
CA ARG A 231 1.12 -12.98 4.47
C ARG A 231 2.22 -13.39 5.45
N LEU A 232 1.85 -13.64 6.70
CA LEU A 232 2.76 -14.14 7.73
C LEU A 232 3.25 -15.56 7.41
N LEU A 233 2.36 -16.43 6.90
CA LEU A 233 2.74 -17.78 6.47
C LEU A 233 3.72 -17.75 5.30
N ALA A 234 3.44 -16.92 4.28
CA ALA A 234 4.35 -16.76 3.14
C ALA A 234 5.74 -16.27 3.58
N TYR A 235 5.79 -15.29 4.50
CA TYR A 235 7.04 -14.81 5.06
C TYR A 235 7.80 -15.91 5.83
N LEU A 236 7.11 -16.69 6.67
CA LEU A 236 7.70 -17.81 7.39
C LEU A 236 8.29 -18.87 6.43
N MET A 237 7.54 -19.25 5.40
CA MET A 237 7.99 -20.23 4.40
C MET A 237 9.20 -19.72 3.60
N MET A 238 9.24 -18.43 3.30
CA MET A 238 10.40 -17.80 2.65
C MET A 238 11.64 -17.81 3.56
N GLN A 239 11.48 -17.49 4.85
CA GLN A 239 12.59 -17.49 5.81
C GLN A 239 13.15 -18.90 6.06
N LEU A 240 12.28 -19.92 6.03
CA LEU A 240 12.68 -21.32 6.14
C LEU A 240 13.27 -21.89 4.83
N LYS A 241 13.35 -21.09 3.75
CA LYS A 241 13.79 -21.50 2.39
C LYS A 241 12.97 -22.68 1.82
N LEU A 242 11.66 -22.67 2.09
CA LEU A 242 10.72 -23.73 1.71
C LEU A 242 9.88 -23.36 0.48
N LEU A 243 10.17 -22.21 -0.15
CA LEU A 243 9.53 -21.66 -1.35
C LEU A 243 10.56 -21.45 -2.47
#